data_AF-A0A518EZ25-F1
#
_entry.id   AF-A0A518EZ25-F1
#
_cell.length_a   1.000
_cell.length_b   1.000
_cell.length_c   1.000
_cell.angle_alpha   90.00
_cell.angle_beta   90.00
_cell.angle_gamma   90.00
#
_symmetry.space_group_name_H-M   'P 1'
#
loop_
_entity.id
_entity.type
_entity.pdbx_description
1 polymer ?
#
loop_
_entity_poly.entity_id
_entity_poly.type
_entity_poly.pdbx_seq_one_letter_code
_entity_poly.pdbx_strand_id
1 'polypeptide(L)'
;MPTGTVDLVAGAEIGSSVRILNGRFPVMVSVPGTTIPRLVDLGRIGSLGGVPASGEIRITLPIPNWPRGTVLFMQTSRTNGSGTDFANSGTMLVR
;
A
#
# COMPACT_ATOMS: atom_id res chain seq x y z
N MET A 1 23.23 -14.51 -0.05
CA MET A 1 22.21 -14.20 -1.09
C MET A 1 22.17 -12.69 -1.25
N PRO A 2 22.02 -12.14 -2.47
CA PRO A 2 22.16 -10.71 -2.64
C PRO A 2 21.09 -10.00 -1.82
N THR A 3 21.55 -9.24 -0.84
CA THR A 3 20.80 -8.23 -0.12
C THR A 3 20.47 -7.14 -1.11
N GLY A 4 19.25 -7.17 -1.67
CA GLY A 4 18.75 -6.12 -2.55
C GLY A 4 17.94 -5.10 -1.77
N THR A 5 17.82 -3.91 -2.32
CA THR A 5 16.83 -2.93 -1.90
C THR A 5 15.80 -2.74 -3.00
N VAL A 6 14.55 -2.49 -2.62
CA VAL A 6 13.51 -2.02 -3.54
C VAL A 6 13.15 -0.59 -3.18
N ASP A 7 13.16 0.28 -4.18
CA ASP A 7 12.64 1.63 -4.07
C ASP A 7 11.14 1.61 -4.40
N LEU A 8 10.34 2.01 -3.43
CA LEU A 8 8.91 2.26 -3.62
C LEU A 8 8.68 3.76 -3.65
N VAL A 9 7.89 4.22 -4.61
CA VAL A 9 7.51 5.62 -4.76
C VAL A 9 5.99 5.72 -4.76
N ALA A 10 5.44 6.58 -3.91
CA ALA A 10 4.04 7.00 -3.96
C ALA A 10 3.99 8.49 -4.27
N GLY A 11 3.40 8.83 -5.42
CA GLY A 11 3.01 10.20 -5.75
C GLY A 11 1.56 10.44 -5.35
N ALA A 12 1.29 11.56 -4.68
CA ALA A 12 -0.05 12.02 -4.36
C ALA A 12 -0.05 13.53 -4.07
N GLU A 13 -1.23 14.15 -3.97
CA GLU A 13 -1.33 15.55 -3.62
C GLU A 13 -0.91 15.81 -2.17
N ILE A 14 -0.34 16.99 -1.92
CA ILE A 14 0.03 17.48 -0.59
C ILE A 14 -1.17 17.37 0.36
N GLY A 15 -0.92 16.86 1.57
CA GLY A 15 -1.96 16.63 2.59
C GLY A 15 -2.66 15.28 2.48
N SER A 16 -2.38 14.48 1.44
CA SER A 16 -2.77 13.07 1.42
C SER A 16 -1.95 12.27 2.43
N SER A 17 -2.49 11.16 2.94
CA SER A 17 -1.76 10.22 3.80
C SER A 17 -1.30 9.01 3.01
N VAL A 18 -0.10 8.51 3.29
CA VAL A 18 0.47 7.33 2.62
C VAL A 18 0.68 6.20 3.62
N ARG A 19 0.40 4.97 3.18
CA ARG A 19 0.56 3.75 3.95
C ARG A 19 1.18 2.67 3.08
N ILE A 20 2.00 1.83 3.69
CA ILE A 20 2.45 0.58 3.09
C ILE A 20 1.64 -0.57 3.67
N LEU A 21 1.16 -1.46 2.82
CA LEU A 21 0.45 -2.67 3.20
C LEU A 21 1.28 -3.89 2.76
N ASN A 22 1.64 -4.72 3.72
CA ASN A 22 2.40 -5.94 3.51
C ASN A 22 1.52 -7.16 3.75
N GLY A 23 1.59 -8.13 2.84
CA GLY A 23 0.89 -9.40 2.99
C GLY A 23 -0.60 -9.28 2.71
N ARG A 24 -1.02 -8.39 1.80
CA ARG A 24 -2.36 -8.52 1.22
C ARG A 24 -2.39 -9.79 0.37
N PHE A 25 -3.36 -10.64 0.63
CA PHE A 25 -3.65 -11.81 -0.20
C PHE A 25 -5.12 -11.79 -0.63
N PRO A 26 -5.46 -12.38 -1.78
CA PRO A 26 -6.84 -12.51 -2.21
C PRO A 26 -7.66 -13.30 -1.17
N VAL A 27 -8.81 -12.76 -0.81
CA VAL A 27 -9.81 -13.44 0.04
C VAL A 27 -11.19 -13.13 -0.50
N MET A 28 -12.20 -13.88 -0.09
CA MET A 28 -13.58 -13.52 -0.39
C MET A 28 -14.36 -13.50 0.91
N VAL A 29 -14.60 -12.29 1.44
CA VAL A 29 -15.27 -12.09 2.72
C VAL A 29 -16.44 -11.14 2.54
N SER A 30 -17.65 -11.59 2.88
CA SER A 30 -18.83 -10.75 2.92
C SER A 30 -18.69 -9.68 4.00
N VAL A 31 -18.97 -8.42 3.67
CA VAL A 31 -18.90 -7.30 4.60
C VAL A 31 -20.31 -6.75 4.79
N PRO A 32 -20.84 -6.71 6.04
CA PRO A 32 -22.15 -6.11 6.30
C PRO A 32 -22.20 -4.66 5.81
N GLY A 33 -23.26 -4.31 5.08
CA GLY A 33 -23.47 -2.96 4.56
C GLY A 33 -22.81 -2.66 3.21
N THR A 34 -22.14 -3.62 2.57
CA THR A 34 -21.64 -3.47 1.19
C THR A 34 -22.34 -4.42 0.23
N THR A 35 -22.55 -3.98 -1.02
CA THR A 35 -23.08 -4.83 -2.10
C THR A 35 -21.99 -5.70 -2.74
N ILE A 36 -20.72 -5.39 -2.47
CA ILE A 36 -19.55 -6.07 -3.04
C ILE A 36 -18.74 -6.68 -1.89
N PRO A 37 -18.33 -7.96 -1.97
CA PRO A 37 -17.49 -8.58 -0.95
C PRO A 37 -16.09 -7.97 -0.96
N ARG A 38 -15.40 -8.06 0.18
CA ARG A 38 -13.98 -7.73 0.26
C ARG A 38 -13.17 -8.81 -0.44
N LEU A 39 -12.43 -8.42 -1.48
CA LEU A 39 -11.63 -9.32 -2.33
C LEU A 39 -10.17 -9.47 -1.91
N VAL A 40 -9.72 -8.68 -0.93
CA VAL A 40 -8.34 -8.71 -0.43
C VAL A 40 -8.32 -8.52 1.07
N ASP A 41 -7.47 -9.27 1.77
CA ASP A 41 -7.15 -8.94 3.15
C ASP A 41 -6.33 -7.64 3.19
N LEU A 42 -6.44 -6.87 4.27
CA LEU A 42 -5.68 -5.63 4.45
C LEU A 42 -4.22 -5.90 4.85
N GLY A 43 -3.89 -7.11 5.31
CA GLY A 43 -2.54 -7.47 5.75
C GLY A 43 -2.07 -6.58 6.90
N ARG A 44 -0.75 -6.37 6.99
CA ARG A 44 -0.14 -5.45 7.96
C ARG A 44 0.01 -4.06 7.34
N ILE A 45 -0.40 -3.03 8.07
CA ILE A 45 -0.35 -1.63 7.62
C ILE A 45 0.73 -0.88 8.39
N GLY A 46 1.63 -0.22 7.67
CA GLY A 46 2.55 0.78 8.20
C GLY A 46 2.18 2.18 7.70
N SER A 47 2.04 3.15 8.60
CA SER A 47 1.88 4.56 8.21
C SER A 47 3.21 5.13 7.78
N LEU A 48 3.21 5.86 6.66
CA LEU A 48 4.37 6.57 6.13
C LEU A 48 4.25 8.08 6.31
N GLY A 49 3.16 8.53 6.95
CA GLY A 49 2.88 9.94 7.22
C GLY A 49 2.14 10.64 6.08
N GLY A 50 2.12 11.97 6.15
CA GLY A 50 1.54 12.83 5.12
C GLY A 50 2.49 13.05 3.94
N VAL A 51 1.94 13.22 2.74
CA VAL A 51 2.73 13.55 1.54
C VAL A 51 3.39 14.92 1.72
N PRO A 52 4.72 15.00 1.56
CA PRO A 52 5.47 16.27 1.68
C PRO A 52 5.20 17.20 0.49
N ALA A 53 5.69 18.43 0.57
CA ALA A 53 5.51 19.44 -0.49
C ALA A 53 6.11 19.04 -1.86
N SER A 54 7.03 18.06 -1.89
CA SER A 54 7.56 17.49 -3.13
C SER A 54 6.54 16.62 -3.89
N GLY A 55 5.40 16.27 -3.28
CA GLY A 55 4.35 15.45 -3.91
C GLY A 55 4.62 13.95 -3.93
N GLU A 56 5.78 13.51 -3.44
CA GLU A 56 6.18 12.11 -3.45
C GLU A 56 6.81 11.66 -2.13
N ILE A 57 6.50 10.42 -1.73
CA ILE A 57 7.22 9.69 -0.70
C ILE A 57 7.99 8.55 -1.37
N ARG A 58 9.31 8.52 -1.16
CA ARG A 58 10.19 7.43 -1.57
C ARG A 58 10.66 6.66 -0.34
N ILE A 59 10.58 5.33 -0.41
CA ILE A 59 11.06 4.44 0.63
C ILE A 59 11.90 3.36 0.00
N THR A 60 13.13 3.24 0.50
CA THR A 60 14.02 2.14 0.17
C THR A 60 13.87 1.06 1.23
N LEU A 61 13.33 -0.09 0.84
CA LEU A 61 13.17 -1.24 1.73
C LEU A 61 14.27 -2.25 1.46
N PRO A 62 14.95 -2.77 2.48
CA PRO A 62 15.74 -3.98 2.31
C PRO A 62 14.77 -5.11 1.94
N ILE A 63 15.06 -5.86 0.87
CA ILE A 63 14.32 -7.07 0.52
C ILE A 63 14.84 -8.18 1.43
N PRO A 64 14.11 -8.57 2.50
CA PRO A 64 14.52 -9.67 3.35
C PRO A 64 14.31 -10.99 2.60
N ASN A 65 14.61 -12.12 3.23
CA ASN A 65 14.35 -13.44 2.63
C ASN A 65 12.84 -13.78 2.66
N TRP A 66 12.01 -12.94 2.04
CA TRP A 66 10.56 -13.07 2.00
C TRP A 66 10.11 -14.26 1.14
N PRO A 67 8.93 -14.83 1.44
CA PRO A 67 8.33 -15.87 0.59
C PRO A 67 8.21 -15.42 -0.87
N ARG A 68 8.39 -16.35 -1.81
CA ARG A 68 8.16 -16.09 -3.24
C ARG A 68 6.72 -15.63 -3.46
N GLY A 69 6.54 -14.64 -4.34
CA GLY A 69 5.22 -14.08 -4.65
C GLY A 69 4.71 -13.09 -3.61
N THR A 70 5.58 -12.58 -2.72
CA THR A 70 5.19 -11.50 -1.81
C THR A 70 4.83 -10.25 -2.62
N VAL A 71 3.66 -9.69 -2.35
CA VAL A 71 3.18 -8.44 -2.95
C VAL A 71 3.09 -7.38 -1.87
N LEU A 72 3.74 -6.25 -2.12
CA LEU A 72 3.56 -5.04 -1.33
C LEU A 72 2.57 -4.13 -2.02
N PHE A 73 1.79 -3.41 -1.23
CA PHE A 73 0.91 -2.37 -1.74
C PHE A 73 1.27 -1.04 -1.10
N MET A 74 1.29 0.01 -1.91
CA MET A 74 1.31 1.39 -1.42
C MET A 74 -0.11 1.92 -1.55
N GLN A 75 -0.65 2.48 -0.49
CA GLN A 75 -1.94 3.11 -0.49
C GLN A 75 -1.78 4.58 -0.15
N THR A 76 -2.40 5.43 -0.96
CA THR A 76 -2.63 6.82 -0.61
C THR A 76 -4.11 7.01 -0.31
N SER A 77 -4.41 7.85 0.67
CA SER A 77 -5.78 8.23 1.00
C SER A 77 -5.90 9.71 1.27
N ARG A 78 -7.00 10.30 0.83
CA ARG A 78 -7.34 11.68 1.13
C ARG A 78 -8.79 11.79 1.52
N THR A 79 -9.06 12.49 2.62
CA THR A 79 -10.43 12.84 3.01
C THR A 79 -10.73 14.25 2.52
N ASN A 80 -11.86 14.41 1.84
CA ASN A 80 -12.40 15.67 1.37
C ASN A 80 -13.84 15.85 1.91
N GLY A 81 -14.50 16.95 1.57
CA GLY A 81 -15.86 17.24 2.03
C GLY A 81 -16.94 16.25 1.57
N SER A 82 -16.63 15.40 0.59
CA SER A 82 -17.55 14.40 0.02
C SER A 82 -17.25 12.95 0.43
N GLY A 83 -16.10 12.67 1.04
CA GLY A 83 -15.71 11.31 1.42
C GLY A 83 -14.21 11.10 1.53
N THR A 84 -13.80 9.83 1.52
CA THR A 84 -12.37 9.44 1.52
C THR A 84 -12.04 8.68 0.25
N ASP A 85 -11.12 9.24 -0.53
CA ASP A 85 -10.57 8.60 -1.71
C ASP A 85 -9.41 7.70 -1.31
N PHE A 86 -9.32 6.52 -1.95
CA PHE A 86 -8.23 5.58 -1.77
C PHE A 86 -7.64 5.20 -3.13
N ALA A 87 -6.35 5.41 -3.30
CA ALA A 87 -5.60 4.88 -4.45
C ALA A 87 -4.59 3.85 -3.95
N ASN A 88 -4.46 2.73 -4.65
CA ASN A 88 -3.55 1.65 -4.28
C ASN A 88 -2.69 1.28 -5.49
N SER A 89 -1.37 1.25 -5.33
CA SER A 89 -0.47 0.59 -6.27
C SER A 89 0.01 -0.74 -5.69
N GLY A 90 0.17 -1.75 -6.55
CA GLY A 90 0.75 -3.03 -6.18
C GLY A 90 2.16 -3.15 -6.75
N THR A 91 3.10 -3.63 -5.95
CA THR A 91 4.44 -3.99 -6.37
C THR A 91 4.67 -5.46 -6.02
N MET A 92 4.78 -6.29 -7.06
CA MET A 92 5.16 -7.70 -6.90
C MET A 92 6.67 -7.79 -6.72
N LEU A 93 7.12 -8.41 -5.64
CA LEU A 93 8.52 -8.75 -5.44
C LEU A 93 8.77 -10.15 -6.00
N VAL A 94 9.26 -10.19 -7.23
CA VAL A 94 9.69 -11.43 -7.87
C VAL A 94 11.08 -11.79 -7.36
N ARG A 95 11.27 -13.06 -7.02
CA ARG A 95 12.53 -13.63 -6.53
C ARG A 95 13.25 -14.38 -7.62
#